data_AF-A0AAW4UQY8-F1
#
_entry.id   AF-A0AAW4UQY8-F1
#
_cell.length_a   1.000
_cell.length_b   1.000
_cell.length_c   1.000
_cell.angle_alpha   90.00
_cell.angle_beta   90.00
_cell.angle_gamma   90.00
#
_symmetry.space_group_name_H-M   'P 1'
#
loop_
_entity.id
_entity.type
_entity.pdbx_description
1 polymer ?
#
loop_
_entity_poly.entity_id
_entity_poly.type
_entity_poly.pdbx_seq_one_letter_code
_entity_poly.pdbx_strand_id
1 'polypeptide(L)'
;MFDFFGGVFIYKNMGSDSLHIYYIVSSWDYPETRCSKFHAAPGDTLQLKVSFRSDSVGVFVREFHIYGNFSFLPLGLTVEGAIAYKASS
;
A
#
# COMPACT_ATOMS: atom_id res chain seq x y z
N MET A 1 -2.27 -20.10 -12.81
CA MET A 1 -1.28 -19.01 -12.99
C MET A 1 -1.56 -18.02 -11.86
N PHE A 2 -0.57 -17.78 -10.98
CA PHE A 2 -0.76 -16.88 -9.83
C PHE A 2 -0.62 -15.45 -10.32
N ASP A 3 -1.73 -14.72 -10.40
CA ASP A 3 -1.73 -13.33 -10.81
C ASP A 3 -1.33 -12.45 -9.60
N PHE A 4 -0.33 -11.60 -9.80
CA PHE A 4 0.00 -10.55 -8.83
C PHE A 4 -0.94 -9.37 -9.08
N PHE A 5 -1.76 -9.04 -8.09
CA PHE A 5 -2.61 -7.86 -8.13
C PHE A 5 -1.99 -6.79 -7.23
N GLY A 6 -2.12 -5.53 -7.64
CA GLY A 6 -1.48 -4.46 -6.91
C GLY A 6 -1.87 -3.07 -7.38
N GLY A 7 -1.51 -2.09 -6.57
CA GLY A 7 -1.73 -0.68 -6.80
C GLY A 7 -0.52 0.15 -6.38
N VAL A 8 -0.42 1.36 -6.93
CA VAL A 8 0.57 2.36 -6.52
C VAL A 8 -0.18 3.52 -5.88
N PHE A 9 0.14 3.78 -4.62
CA PHE A 9 -0.35 4.94 -3.89
C PHE A 9 0.73 6.02 -3.90
N ILE A 10 0.34 7.24 -4.26
CA ILE A 10 1.24 8.39 -4.31
C ILE A 10 0.88 9.30 -3.14
N TYR A 11 1.86 9.53 -2.26
CA TYR A 11 1.72 10.43 -1.12
C TYR A 11 2.62 11.63 -1.32
N LYS A 12 2.06 12.84 -1.25
CA LYS A 12 2.84 14.07 -1.29
C LYS A 12 3.06 14.59 0.13
N ASN A 13 4.31 14.88 0.49
CA ASN A 13 4.62 15.54 1.74
C ASN A 13 4.19 17.02 1.65
N MET A 14 3.03 17.33 2.22
CA MET A 14 2.50 18.69 2.28
C MET A 14 2.96 19.43 3.57
N GLY A 15 3.76 18.78 4.41
CA GLY A 15 4.33 19.38 5.61
C GLY A 15 5.51 20.29 5.29
N SER A 16 5.94 21.06 6.30
CA SER A 16 7.09 21.96 6.20
C SER A 16 8.42 21.31 6.57
N ASP A 17 8.40 20.04 7.02
CA ASP A 17 9.59 19.27 7.40
C ASP A 17 9.62 17.90 6.69
N SER A 18 10.73 17.19 6.81
CA SER A 18 10.93 15.87 6.22
C SER A 18 9.96 14.85 6.80
N LEU A 19 9.27 14.17 5.90
CA LEU A 19 8.41 13.04 6.19
C LEU A 19 9.27 11.78 6.30
N HIS A 20 9.16 11.06 7.41
CA HIS A 20 9.84 9.78 7.64
C HIS A 20 8.81 8.69 7.90
N ILE A 21 8.84 7.62 7.09
CA ILE A 21 8.09 6.39 7.30
C ILE A 21 9.00 5.41 8.03
N TYR A 22 8.53 4.88 9.16
CA TYR A 22 9.28 3.95 9.99
C TYR A 22 9.02 2.50 9.58
N TYR A 23 7.75 2.12 9.45
CA TYR A 23 7.35 0.79 9.04
C TYR A 23 5.90 0.81 8.54
N ILE A 24 5.54 -0.24 7.80
CA ILE A 24 4.20 -0.44 7.25
C ILE A 24 3.72 -1.78 7.75
N VAL A 25 2.54 -1.81 8.36
CA VAL A 25 1.90 -3.04 8.83
C VAL A 25 0.72 -3.31 7.93
N SER A 26 0.54 -4.57 7.53
CA SER A 26 -0.68 -5.02 6.87
C SER A 26 -1.48 -5.91 7.80
N SER A 27 -2.80 -5.90 7.68
CA SER A 27 -3.69 -6.84 8.38
C SER A 27 -3.62 -8.29 7.86
N TRP A 28 -2.57 -8.67 7.13
CA TRP A 28 -2.47 -9.94 6.40
C TRP A 28 -1.03 -10.46 6.34
N ASP A 29 -0.87 -11.79 6.37
CA ASP A 29 0.42 -12.50 6.41
C ASP A 29 1.16 -12.60 5.06
N TYR A 30 0.50 -12.32 3.93
CA TYR A 30 1.04 -12.53 2.57
C TYR A 30 1.20 -11.32 1.61
N PRO A 31 1.05 -10.03 2.00
CA PRO A 31 1.32 -8.92 1.08
C PRO A 31 2.81 -8.62 0.99
N GLU A 32 3.29 -8.42 -0.24
CA GLU A 32 4.61 -7.85 -0.46
C GLU A 32 4.45 -6.33 -0.59
N THR A 33 4.61 -5.60 0.52
CA THR A 33 4.61 -4.14 0.53
C THR A 33 6.02 -3.62 0.24
N ARG A 34 6.18 -2.84 -0.83
CA ARG A 34 7.45 -2.18 -1.15
C ARG A 34 7.24 -0.67 -1.24
N CYS A 35 7.94 0.07 -0.38
CA CYS A 35 8.03 1.52 -0.50
C CYS A 35 9.24 1.88 -1.35
N SER A 36 9.10 2.82 -2.29
CA SER A 36 10.25 3.27 -3.11
C SER A 36 11.21 4.15 -2.31
N LYS A 37 10.71 4.91 -1.33
CA LYS A 37 11.48 5.76 -0.42
C LYS A 37 10.82 5.80 0.96
N PHE A 38 11.59 5.67 2.02
CA PHE A 38 11.09 5.83 3.40
C PHE A 38 11.17 7.27 3.91
N HIS A 39 11.69 8.20 3.12
CA HIS A 39 11.69 9.62 3.46
C HIS A 39 11.31 10.50 2.26
N ALA A 40 10.66 11.64 2.52
CA ALA A 40 10.37 12.67 1.53
C ALA A 40 10.58 14.08 2.11
N ALA A 41 11.32 14.93 1.40
CA ALA A 41 11.44 16.34 1.74
C ALA A 41 10.09 17.07 1.57
N PRO A 42 9.93 18.29 2.12
CA PRO A 42 8.75 19.12 1.87
C PRO A 42 8.47 19.27 0.36
N GLY A 43 7.25 18.96 -0.06
CA GLY A 43 6.81 19.02 -1.46
C GLY A 43 7.10 17.78 -2.30
N ASP A 44 7.95 16.86 -1.84
CA ASP A 44 8.26 15.62 -2.55
C ASP A 44 7.13 14.60 -2.46
N THR A 45 7.16 13.62 -3.37
CA THR A 45 6.23 12.50 -3.40
C THR A 45 6.89 11.17 -3.05
N LEU A 46 6.23 10.39 -2.22
CA LEU A 46 6.48 8.98 -1.95
C LEU A 46 5.57 8.11 -2.79
N GLN A 47 6.09 6.97 -3.26
CA GLN A 47 5.29 5.94 -3.92
C GLN A 47 5.31 4.66 -3.08
N LEU A 48 4.12 4.26 -2.64
CA LEU A 48 3.91 2.98 -1.99
C LEU A 48 3.32 2.01 -3.01
N LYS A 49 4.11 1.00 -3.38
CA LYS A 49 3.61 -0.09 -4.21
C LYS A 49 3.15 -1.21 -3.30
N VAL A 50 1.88 -1.55 -3.41
CA VAL A 50 1.28 -2.70 -2.73
C VAL A 50 1.08 -3.78 -3.78
N SER A 51 1.63 -4.97 -3.54
CA SER A 51 1.37 -6.16 -4.34
C SER A 51 0.96 -7.29 -3.42
N PHE A 52 0.00 -8.08 -3.84
CA PHE A 52 -0.41 -9.27 -3.10
C PHE A 52 -0.66 -10.42 -4.06
N ARG A 53 -0.47 -11.62 -3.53
CA ARG A 53 -0.84 -12.86 -4.20
C ARG A 53 -2.10 -13.37 -3.54
N SER A 54 -3.07 -13.75 -4.35
CA SER A 54 -4.22 -14.52 -3.88
C SER A 54 -4.18 -15.90 -4.50
N ASP A 55 -4.58 -16.89 -3.71
CA ASP A 55 -4.86 -18.25 -4.14
C ASP A 55 -6.36 -18.47 -4.40
N SER A 56 -7.20 -17.48 -4.13
CA SER A 56 -8.66 -17.55 -4.25
C SER A 56 -9.26 -16.45 -5.12
N VAL A 57 -10.37 -16.81 -5.78
CA VAL A 57 -11.25 -15.92 -6.54
C VAL A 57 -12.26 -15.30 -5.60
N GLY A 58 -12.56 -14.01 -5.77
CA GLY A 58 -13.48 -13.28 -4.92
C GLY A 58 -13.04 -11.84 -4.66
N VAL A 59 -13.87 -11.13 -3.88
CA VAL A 59 -13.58 -9.79 -3.39
C VAL A 59 -12.80 -9.89 -2.08
N PHE A 60 -11.76 -9.07 -1.95
CA PHE A 60 -11.00 -8.93 -0.71
C PHE A 60 -10.89 -7.46 -0.34
N VAL A 61 -11.01 -7.19 0.95
CA VAL A 61 -10.77 -5.88 1.56
C VAL A 61 -9.62 -6.04 2.54
N ARG A 62 -8.60 -5.19 2.43
CA ARG A 62 -7.38 -5.27 3.25
C ARG A 62 -6.97 -3.90 3.76
N GLU A 63 -6.43 -3.86 4.97
CA GLU A 63 -5.99 -2.63 5.61
C GLU A 63 -4.47 -2.60 5.77
N PHE A 64 -3.90 -1.45 5.42
CA PHE A 64 -2.50 -1.11 5.67
C PHE A 64 -2.42 0.06 6.63
N HIS A 65 -1.55 -0.05 7.62
CA HIS A 65 -1.22 1.02 8.55
C HIS A 65 0.21 1.48 8.29
N ILE A 66 0.36 2.74 7.90
CA ILE A 66 1.65 3.37 7.66
C ILE A 66 2.02 4.17 8.92
N TYR A 67 3.18 3.89 9.49
CA TYR A 67 3.69 4.57 10.69
C TYR A 67 4.86 5.48 10.30
N GLY A 68 4.84 6.71 10.82
CA GLY A 68 5.84 7.72 10.51
C GLY A 68 5.74 8.91 11.46
N ASN A 69 6.47 9.98 11.16
CA ASN A 69 6.54 11.19 11.99
C ASN A 69 5.38 12.19 11.76
N PHE A 70 4.23 11.72 11.29
CA PHE A 70 3.03 12.55 11.16
C PHE A 70 2.38 12.77 12.53
N SER A 71 1.71 13.90 12.71
CA SER A 71 1.07 14.30 13.97
C SER A 71 -0.27 13.61 14.26
N PHE A 72 -0.73 12.71 13.39
CA PHE A 72 -2.00 12.00 13.49
C PHE A 72 -1.79 10.48 13.61
N LEU A 73 -2.88 9.76 13.92
CA LEU A 73 -2.94 8.29 13.93
C LEU A 73 -2.28 7.69 12.68
N PRO A 74 -1.77 6.44 12.73
CA PRO A 74 -1.20 5.79 11.56
C PRO A 74 -2.16 5.91 10.37
N LEU A 75 -1.60 6.22 9.21
CA LEU A 75 -2.41 6.40 8.01
C LEU A 75 -2.95 5.03 7.59
N GLY A 76 -4.26 4.86 7.79
CA GLY A 76 -5.01 3.69 7.37
C GLY A 76 -5.35 3.78 5.89
N LEU A 77 -4.99 2.73 5.15
CA LEU A 77 -5.32 2.59 3.73
C LEU A 77 -6.07 1.27 3.53
N THR A 78 -7.31 1.38 3.06
CA THR A 78 -8.11 0.22 2.67
C THR A 78 -7.95 -0.04 1.18
N VAL A 79 -7.54 -1.25 0.83
CA VAL A 79 -7.45 -1.74 -0.55
C VAL A 79 -8.54 -2.78 -0.75
N GLU A 80 -9.44 -2.48 -1.69
CA GLU A 80 -10.43 -3.43 -2.19
C GLU A 80 -10.04 -3.89 -3.59
N GLY A 81 -10.15 -5.19 -3.85
CA GLY A 81 -10.00 -5.71 -5.19
C GLY A 81 -10.80 -7.00 -5.38
N ALA A 82 -10.97 -7.37 -6.64
CA ALA A 82 -11.69 -8.57 -7.03
C ALA A 82 -10.83 -9.39 -7.99
N ILE A 83 -10.73 -10.69 -7.72
CA ILE A 83 -10.13 -11.65 -8.63
C ILE A 83 -11.28 -12.44 -9.22
N ALA A 84 -11.32 -12.48 -10.56
CA ALA A 84 -12.28 -13.25 -11.32
C ALA A 84 -11.53 -14.16 -12.30
N TYR A 85 -12.06 -15.35 -12.57
CA TYR A 85 -11.56 -16.16 -13.67
C TYR A 85 -11.75 -15.40 -14.98
N LYS A 86 -10.69 -15.34 -15.79
CA LYS A 86 -10.81 -14.85 -17.16
C LYS A 86 -11.56 -15.93 -17.95
N ALA A 87 -12.75 -15.62 -18.45
CA ALA A 87 -13.46 -16.53 -19.35
C ALA A 87 -12.58 -16.74 -20.59
N SER A 88 -12.19 -17.99 -20.83
CA SER A 88 -11.52 -18.38 -22.07
C SER A 88 -12.52 -18.25 -23.23
N SER A 89 -12.25 -17.32 -24.14
CA SER A 89 -12.93 -17.15 -25.43
C SER A 89 -12.52 -18.22 -26.43
#